data_AF-A0A519QGS3-F1
#
_entry.id   AF-A0A519QGS3-F1
#
_cell.length_a   1.000
_cell.length_b   1.000
_cell.length_c   1.000
_cell.angle_alpha   90.00
_cell.angle_beta   90.00
_cell.angle_gamma   90.00
#
_symmetry.space_group_name_H-M   'P 1'
#
loop_
_entity.id
_entity.type
_entity.pdbx_description
1 polymer ?
#
loop_
_entity_poly.entity_id
_entity_poly.type
_entity_poly.pdbx_seq_one_letter_code
_entity_poly.pdbx_strand_id
1 'polypeptide(L)' 'MATTAIAQTYLDPSVAYHYTLYADAAKTQYIGDAYDQGCVVSGHTVYARRVQLHTPYFDAEPMYLCTGGGPTLPEG' A
#
# COMPACT_ATOMS: atom_id res chain seq x y z
N MET A 1 -3.68 27.95 -5.23
CA MET A 1 -2.46 27.12 -5.24
C MET A 1 -2.71 25.97 -4.26
N ALA A 2 -2.84 24.74 -4.74
CA ALA A 2 -3.10 23.57 -3.88
C ALA A 2 -1.85 22.68 -3.86
N THR A 3 -0.98 22.97 -2.92
CA THR A 3 0.03 22.05 -2.35
C THR A 3 -0.74 20.94 -1.63
N THR A 4 -0.43 19.65 -1.68
CA THR A 4 0.74 18.90 -2.15
C THR A 4 0.26 17.45 -2.29
N ALA A 5 0.61 16.75 -3.37
CA ALA A 5 0.61 15.29 -3.31
C ALA A 5 1.70 14.87 -2.33
N ILE A 6 1.33 14.22 -1.24
CA ILE A 6 2.28 13.53 -0.38
C ILE A 6 1.73 12.12 -0.17
N ALA A 7 1.96 11.27 -1.18
CA ALA A 7 2.32 9.90 -0.86
C ALA A 7 3.43 10.01 0.19
N GLN A 8 3.15 9.61 1.43
CA GLN A 8 4.15 9.57 2.48
C GLN A 8 5.20 8.55 2.02
N THR A 9 6.27 9.07 1.42
CA THR A 9 7.47 8.34 1.08
C THR A 9 8.25 8.13 2.36
N TYR A 10 7.79 7.20 3.20
CA TYR A 10 8.56 6.68 4.30
C TYR A 10 8.18 5.21 4.47
N LEU A 11 9.19 4.35 4.60
CA LEU A 11 9.15 2.88 4.67
C LEU A 11 9.29 2.24 3.29
N ASP A 12 10.33 1.40 3.19
CA ASP A 12 10.89 0.80 1.98
C ASP A 12 9.86 0.46 0.90
N PRO A 13 10.17 0.73 -0.39
CA PRO A 13 9.29 0.39 -1.49
C PRO A 13 8.92 -1.10 -1.57
N SER A 14 9.50 -1.98 -0.76
CA SER A 14 9.21 -3.41 -0.70
C SER A 14 7.98 -3.80 0.13
N VAL A 15 7.38 -2.96 0.98
CA VAL A 15 6.21 -3.41 1.78
C VAL A 15 4.92 -3.32 0.97
N ALA A 16 4.20 -4.44 0.84
CA ALA A 16 2.87 -4.53 0.25
C ALA A 16 1.80 -4.51 1.34
N TYR A 17 0.67 -3.86 1.06
CA TYR A 17 -0.37 -3.58 2.04
C TYR A 17 -1.73 -4.14 1.62
N HIS A 18 -2.53 -4.45 2.63
CA HIS A 18 -3.99 -4.57 2.55
C HIS A 18 -4.60 -3.22 2.92
N TYR A 19 -5.59 -2.78 2.14
CA TYR A 19 -6.31 -1.55 2.37
C TYR A 19 -7.77 -1.83 2.67
N THR A 20 -8.26 -1.32 3.79
CA THR A 20 -9.68 -1.25 4.10
C THR A 20 -10.20 0.12 3.67
N LEU A 21 -11.20 0.14 2.81
CA LEU A 21 -11.69 1.34 2.12
C LEU A 21 -12.98 1.86 2.73
N TYR A 22 -13.09 3.19 2.82
CA TYR A 22 -14.25 3.88 3.39
C TYR A 22 -14.81 4.93 2.42
N ALA A 23 -16.12 5.19 2.55
CA ALA A 23 -16.82 6.21 1.78
C ALA A 23 -16.52 7.64 2.25
N ASP A 24 -16.12 7.79 3.52
CA ASP A 24 -16.03 9.07 4.21
C ASP A 24 -14.74 9.21 5.02
N ALA A 25 -14.35 10.47 5.29
CA ALA A 25 -13.14 10.78 6.03
C ALA A 25 -13.18 10.38 7.52
N ALA A 26 -14.38 10.23 8.10
CA ALA A 26 -14.55 9.73 9.46
C ALA A 26 -14.48 8.19 9.54
N LYS A 27 -14.32 7.52 8.39
CA LYS A 27 -14.18 6.06 8.26
C LYS A 27 -15.34 5.29 8.90
N THR A 28 -16.55 5.83 8.79
CA THR A 28 -17.74 5.22 9.39
C THR A 28 -18.44 4.24 8.46
N GLN A 29 -18.30 4.43 7.15
CA GLN A 29 -18.91 3.58 6.14
C GLN A 29 -17.85 2.79 5.36
N TYR A 30 -17.72 1.51 5.67
CA TYR A 30 -16.90 0.57 4.89
C TYR A 30 -17.50 0.34 3.50
N ILE A 31 -16.64 0.34 2.47
CA ILE A 31 -17.05 0.17 1.06
C ILE A 31 -16.31 -0.96 0.34
N GLY A 32 -15.28 -1.56 0.94
CA GLY A 32 -14.56 -2.68 0.34
C GLY A 32 -13.11 -2.77 0.81
N ASP A 33 -12.39 -3.74 0.24
CA ASP A 33 -10.97 -3.94 0.46
C ASP A 33 -10.21 -3.92 -0.87
N ALA A 34 -8.94 -3.51 -0.81
CA ALA A 34 -8.00 -3.57 -1.92
C ALA A 34 -6.65 -4.10 -1.45
N TYR A 35 -5.85 -4.63 -2.38
CA TYR A 35 -4.58 -5.27 -2.05
C TYR A 35 -3.53 -4.90 -3.09
N ASP A 36 -2.30 -4.64 -2.63
CA ASP A 36 -1.16 -4.48 -3.51
C ASP A 36 -0.91 -5.77 -4.34
N GLN A 37 -0.58 -5.61 -5.62
CA GLN A 37 -0.64 -6.64 -6.66
C GLN A 37 0.66 -7.45 -6.85
N GLY A 38 1.42 -7.66 -5.77
CA GLY A 38 2.65 -8.44 -5.80
C GLY A 38 3.91 -7.57 -5.85
N CYS A 39 5.02 -8.19 -6.25
CA CYS A 39 6.34 -7.59 -6.25
C CYS A 39 6.86 -7.40 -7.66
N VAL A 40 7.56 -6.29 -7.90
CA VAL A 40 8.21 -5.96 -9.17
C VAL A 40 9.68 -5.68 -8.89
N VAL A 41 10.56 -6.23 -9.72
CA VAL A 41 12.00 -5.96 -9.65
C VAL A 41 12.32 -4.90 -10.71
N SER A 42 13.00 -3.83 -10.30
CA SER A 42 13.53 -2.81 -11.22
C SER A 42 15.00 -2.57 -10.91
N GLY A 43 15.87 -2.96 -11.84
CA GLY A 43 17.32 -3.01 -11.60
C GLY A 43 17.67 -3.97 -10.47
N HIS A 44 18.24 -3.43 -9.39
CA HIS A 44 18.64 -4.18 -8.20
C HIS A 44 17.68 -4.00 -7.01
N THR A 45 16.56 -3.31 -7.20
CA THR A 45 15.62 -2.98 -6.12
C THR A 45 14.29 -3.70 -6.34
N VAL A 46 13.71 -4.19 -5.26
CA VAL A 46 12.39 -4.85 -5.26
C VAL A 46 11.36 -3.88 -4.71
N TYR A 47 10.25 -3.76 -5.42
CA TYR A 47 9.15 -2.85 -5.12
C TYR A 47 7.85 -3.65 -4.96
N ALA A 48 6.98 -3.24 -4.06
CA ALA A 48 5.60 -3.64 -4.00
C ALA A 48 4.80 -2.90 -5.09
N ARG A 49 4.02 -3.65 -5.86
CA ARG A 49 3.17 -3.13 -6.92
C ARG A 49 1.88 -2.57 -6.33
N ARG A 50 1.81 -1.26 -6.20
CA ARG A 50 0.67 -0.58 -5.58
C ARG A 50 -0.61 -0.74 -6.39
N VAL A 51 -1.72 -1.00 -5.70
CA VAL A 51 -3.05 -0.94 -6.30
C VAL A 51 -3.54 0.51 -6.41
N GLN A 52 -4.31 0.82 -7.46
CA GLN A 52 -4.98 2.10 -7.56
C GLN A 52 -6.26 2.09 -6.72
N LEU A 53 -6.29 2.90 -5.66
CA LEU A 53 -7.46 3.04 -4.80
C LEU A 53 -8.46 4.04 -5.41
N HIS A 54 -9.74 3.73 -5.31
CA HIS A 54 -10.83 4.57 -5.81
C HIS A 54 -11.39 5.55 -4.75
N THR A 55 -10.84 5.51 -3.53
CA THR A 55 -11.13 6.45 -2.44
C THR A 55 -9.82 6.88 -1.78
N PRO A 56 -9.72 8.14 -1.31
CA PRO A 56 -8.60 8.57 -0.47
C PRO A 56 -8.77 8.17 1.00
N TYR A 57 -9.92 7.64 1.40
CA TYR A 57 -10.21 7.27 2.80
C TYR A 57 -9.97 5.78 3.00
N PHE A 58 -8.83 5.44 3.58
CA PHE A 58 -8.47 4.05 3.82
C PHE A 58 -7.60 3.89 5.07
N ASP A 59 -7.59 2.68 5.61
CA ASP A 59 -6.54 2.17 6.49
C ASP A 59 -5.63 1.25 5.69
N ALA A 60 -4.33 1.27 5.97
CA ALA A 60 -3.34 0.45 5.28
C ALA A 60 -2.61 -0.43 6.31
N GLU A 61 -2.76 -1.74 6.18
CA GLU A 61 -2.12 -2.74 7.04
C GLU A 61 -1.03 -3.48 6.26
N PRO A 62 0.21 -3.59 6.79
CA PRO A 62 1.27 -4.34 6.13
C PRO A 62 0.88 -5.82 5.97
N MET A 63 1.00 -6.36 4.76
CA MET A 63 0.62 -7.75 4.47
C MET A 63 1.82 -8.64 4.13
N TYR A 64 2.76 -8.15 3.33
CA TYR A 64 4.02 -8.86 3.04
C TYR A 64 5.13 -7.91 2.60
N LEU A 65 6.38 -8.32 2.81
CA LEU A 65 7.58 -7.67 2.31
C LEU A 65 8.04 -8.35 1.01
N CYS A 66 8.22 -7.55 -0.02
CA CYS A 66 8.79 -7.92 -1.30
C CYS A 66 10.31 -8.00 -1.21
N THR A 67 10.83 -9.22 -1.19
CA THR A 67 12.28 -9.46 -1.22
C THR A 67 12.70 -10.13 -2.53
N GLY A 68 13.99 -10.10 -2.85
CA GLY A 68 14.53 -10.84 -4.00
C GLY A 68 14.35 -12.37 -3.89
N GLY A 69 14.04 -12.88 -2.70
CA GLY A 69 13.73 -14.29 -2.45
C GLY A 69 12.25 -14.64 -2.44
N GLY A 70 11.34 -13.68 -2.67
CA GLY A 70 9.89 -13.86 -2.63
C GLY A 70 9.19 -13.06 -1.53
N PRO A 71 7.84 -13.19 -1.40
CA PRO A 71 7.08 -12.52 -0.36
C PRO A 71 7.40 -13.13 1.02
N THR A 72 7.75 -12.27 1.97
CA THR A 72 8.00 -12.63 3.38
C THR A 72 7.00 -11.87 4.26
N LEU A 73 6.69 -12.37 5.46
CA LEU A 73 5.83 -11.61 6.38
C LEU A 73 6.57 -10.37 6.90
N PRO A 74 5.89 -9.24 7.14
CA PRO A 74 6.50 -8.10 7.82
C PRO A 74 6.86 -8.55 9.23
N GLU A 75 8.14 -8.47 9.63
CA GLU A 75 8.52 -8.69 11.02
C GLU A 75 7.81 -7.62 11.87
N GLY A 76 6.97 -8.05 12.81
CA GLY A 76 6.12 -7.19 13.63
C GLY A 76 6.85 -6.43 14.72
#